data_AF-B3KWQ1-F1
#
_entry.id   AF-B3KWQ1-F1
#
_cell.length_a   1.000
_cell.length_b   1.000
_cell.length_c   1.000
_cell.angle_alpha   90.00
_cell.angle_beta   90.00
_cell.angle_gamma   90.00
#
_symmetry.space_group_name_H-M   'P 1'
#
loop_
_entity.id
_entity.type
_entity.pdbx_description
1 polymer ?
#
loop_
_entity_poly.entity_id
_entity_poly.type
_entity_poly.pdbx_seq_one_letter_code
_entity_poly.pdbx_strand_id
1 'polypeptide(L)'
;MQVPPLYSALKKDGQRLSTLMKRGEVVEAKPARPVTVYSISLQKFQPPFFTLDVECGGGFYIRSLVSDIGKELSSCANVLELTRTKQGPFTLEEHALPEDKWTIDDIAQSLEHCSSLFPAELALKKSKPESNEQVLSCEYITLNEPKREDDVIKTC
;
A
#
# COMPACT_ATOMS: atom_id res chain seq x y z
N MET A 1 -14.12 -4.95 14.50
CA MET A 1 -14.68 -4.85 13.13
C MET A 1 -14.46 -3.44 12.61
N GLN A 2 -14.23 -3.24 11.32
CA GLN A 2 -14.07 -1.90 10.75
C GLN A 2 -14.82 -1.78 9.42
N VAL A 3 -15.52 -0.66 9.24
CA VAL A 3 -16.12 -0.27 7.96
C VAL A 3 -15.05 0.43 7.11
N PRO A 4 -14.73 -0.08 5.91
CA PRO A 4 -13.81 0.61 5.01
C PRO A 4 -14.30 2.01 4.63
N PRO A 5 -13.41 3.00 4.49
CA PRO A 5 -13.82 4.33 4.04
C PRO A 5 -14.28 4.29 2.59
N LEU A 6 -15.25 5.15 2.23
CA LEU A 6 -15.74 5.29 0.86
C LEU A 6 -14.62 5.68 -0.11
N TYR A 7 -13.73 6.56 0.32
CA TYR A 7 -12.49 6.86 -0.39
C TYR A 7 -11.44 5.76 -0.17
N SER A 8 -11.65 4.62 -0.83
CA SER A 8 -10.72 3.49 -0.83
C SER A 8 -10.56 2.88 -2.23
N ALA A 9 -9.52 2.06 -2.39
CA ALA A 9 -9.25 1.30 -3.61
C ALA A 9 -10.14 0.05 -3.78
N LEU A 10 -11.06 -0.20 -2.85
CA LEU A 10 -12.01 -1.30 -2.97
C LEU A 10 -12.88 -1.14 -4.21
N LYS A 11 -13.29 -2.26 -4.80
CA LYS A 11 -14.11 -2.26 -6.02
C LYS A 11 -15.57 -2.59 -5.74
N LYS A 12 -16.47 -1.95 -6.49
CA LYS A 12 -17.88 -2.30 -6.67
C LYS A 12 -18.12 -2.36 -8.18
N ASP A 13 -18.59 -3.50 -8.66
CA ASP A 13 -18.90 -3.73 -10.09
C ASP A 13 -17.74 -3.35 -11.04
N GLY A 14 -16.52 -3.78 -10.69
CA GLY A 14 -15.31 -3.52 -11.46
C GLY A 14 -14.68 -2.13 -11.25
N GLN A 15 -15.40 -1.16 -10.68
CA GLN A 15 -14.93 0.21 -10.49
C GLN A 15 -14.48 0.47 -9.05
N ARG A 16 -13.43 1.28 -8.86
CA ARG A 16 -12.96 1.68 -7.52
C ARG A 16 -13.98 2.60 -6.86
N LEU A 17 -14.26 2.40 -5.57
CA LEU A 17 -15.18 3.26 -4.81
C LEU A 17 -14.74 4.73 -4.86
N SER A 18 -13.43 5.00 -4.77
CA SER A 18 -12.89 6.35 -4.90
C SER A 18 -13.16 7.00 -6.26
N THR A 19 -13.24 6.24 -7.36
CA THR A 19 -13.58 6.75 -8.68
C THR A 19 -15.06 7.14 -8.75
N LEU A 20 -15.94 6.27 -8.24
CA LEU A 20 -17.38 6.52 -8.19
C LEU A 20 -17.69 7.76 -7.32
N MET A 21 -17.05 7.90 -6.16
CA MET A 21 -17.19 9.06 -5.27
C MET A 21 -16.77 10.38 -5.95
N LYS A 22 -15.67 10.38 -6.72
CA LYS A 22 -15.21 11.56 -7.46
C LYS A 22 -16.17 12.01 -8.55
N ARG A 23 -17.00 11.10 -9.07
CA ARG A 23 -18.06 11.41 -10.04
C ARG A 23 -19.36 11.89 -9.38
N GLY A 24 -19.41 11.93 -8.05
CA GLY A 24 -20.62 12.29 -7.29
C GLY A 24 -21.67 11.18 -7.26
N GLU A 25 -21.31 9.95 -7.64
CA GLU A 25 -22.23 8.82 -7.57
C GLU A 25 -22.48 8.44 -6.10
N VAL A 26 -23.71 8.04 -5.78
CA VAL A 26 -24.06 7.54 -4.44
C VAL A 26 -23.43 6.16 -4.27
N VAL A 27 -22.42 6.09 -3.41
CA VAL A 27 -21.69 4.85 -3.13
C VAL A 27 -21.95 4.42 -1.69
N GLU A 28 -22.48 3.21 -1.54
CA GLU A 28 -22.64 2.59 -0.22
C GLU A 28 -21.31 2.04 0.29
N ALA A 29 -21.10 2.15 1.60
CA ALA A 29 -19.94 1.57 2.26
C ALA A 29 -19.98 0.03 2.14
N LYS A 30 -18.81 -0.58 1.96
CA LYS A 30 -18.67 -2.04 2.06
C LYS A 30 -18.96 -2.48 3.49
N PRO A 31 -19.45 -3.73 3.69
CA PRO A 31 -19.75 -4.24 5.02
C PRO A 31 -18.51 -4.22 5.92
N ALA A 32 -18.75 -4.12 7.24
CA ALA A 32 -17.68 -4.17 8.22
C ALA A 32 -16.94 -5.51 8.12
N ARG A 33 -15.61 -5.46 8.25
CA ARG A 33 -14.75 -6.65 8.20
C ARG A 33 -13.93 -6.80 9.47
N PRO A 34 -13.53 -8.04 9.84
CA PRO A 34 -12.57 -8.22 10.92
C PRO A 34 -11.23 -7.60 10.52
N VAL A 35 -10.58 -6.99 11.51
CA VAL A 35 -9.25 -6.39 11.39
C VAL A 35 -8.50 -6.66 12.67
N THR A 36 -7.17 -6.69 12.58
CA THR A 36 -6.29 -6.96 13.73
C THR A 36 -5.51 -5.71 14.07
N VAL A 37 -5.54 -5.32 15.34
CA VAL A 37 -4.65 -4.33 15.94
C VAL A 37 -3.75 -5.10 16.91
N TYR A 38 -2.45 -5.07 16.67
CA TYR A 38 -1.46 -5.72 17.52
C TYR A 38 -1.10 -4.83 18.71
N SER A 39 -0.93 -3.53 18.46
CA SER A 39 -0.70 -2.53 19.49
C SER A 39 -1.21 -1.16 19.06
N ILE A 40 -1.58 -0.34 20.05
CA ILE A 40 -1.97 1.05 19.87
C ILE A 40 -1.50 1.85 21.08
N SER A 41 -0.85 2.98 20.84
CA SER A 41 -0.35 3.86 21.90
C SER A 41 -0.54 5.33 21.55
N LEU A 42 -0.89 6.13 22.56
CA LEU A 42 -0.99 7.58 22.45
C LEU A 42 0.38 8.20 22.71
N GLN A 43 1.00 8.73 21.66
CA GLN A 43 2.34 9.29 21.71
C GLN A 43 2.33 10.74 22.19
N LYS A 44 1.33 11.51 21.74
CA LYS A 44 1.20 12.93 22.06
C LYS A 44 -0.27 13.33 22.12
N PHE A 45 -0.61 14.20 23.06
CA PHE A 45 -1.94 14.77 23.18
C PHE A 45 -1.84 16.27 23.51
N GLN A 46 -2.27 17.10 22.56
CA GLN A 46 -2.32 18.55 22.66
C GLN A 46 -3.59 19.03 21.96
N PRO A 47 -4.75 19.01 22.64
CA PRO A 47 -6.04 19.32 22.03
C PRO A 47 -6.01 20.58 21.15
N PRO A 48 -6.58 20.52 19.93
CA PRO A 48 -7.37 19.42 19.38
C PRO A 48 -6.55 18.28 18.73
N PHE A 49 -5.22 18.28 18.86
CA PHE A 49 -4.32 17.35 18.18
C PHE A 49 -3.92 16.17 19.06
N PHE A 50 -3.75 15.02 18.41
CA PHE A 50 -3.21 13.81 19.04
C PHE A 50 -2.42 12.99 18.02
N THR A 51 -1.44 12.23 18.51
CA THR A 51 -0.60 11.34 17.69
C THR A 51 -0.69 9.94 18.24
N LEU A 52 -1.02 8.98 17.37
CA LEU A 52 -1.07 7.56 17.69
C LEU A 52 0.07 6.84 16.98
N ASP A 53 0.65 5.87 17.68
CA ASP A 53 1.43 4.80 17.05
C ASP A 53 0.61 3.51 17.08
N VAL A 54 0.52 2.84 15.92
CA VAL A 54 -0.42 1.74 15.68
C VAL A 54 0.26 0.64 14.88
N GLU A 55 0.37 -0.54 15.50
CA GLU A 55 0.75 -1.77 14.81
C GLU A 55 -0.52 -2.55 14.46
N CYS A 56 -0.71 -2.84 13.17
CA CYS A 56 -1.95 -3.44 12.68
C CYS A 56 -1.71 -4.43 11.53
N GLY A 57 -2.68 -5.32 11.34
CA GLY A 57 -2.70 -6.29 10.25
C GLY A 57 -3.11 -5.66 8.91
N GLY A 58 -3.02 -6.47 7.85
CA GLY A 58 -3.44 -6.07 6.51
C GLY A 58 -4.92 -5.65 6.46
N GLY A 59 -5.20 -4.56 5.75
CA GLY A 59 -6.57 -4.07 5.55
C GLY A 59 -7.14 -3.22 6.69
N PHE A 60 -6.34 -2.84 7.68
CA PHE A 60 -6.70 -1.83 8.68
C PHE A 60 -6.64 -0.42 8.08
N TYR A 61 -7.68 0.39 8.29
CA TYR A 61 -7.74 1.78 7.86
C TYR A 61 -7.55 2.71 9.06
N ILE A 62 -6.38 3.37 9.15
CA ILE A 62 -6.11 4.41 10.16
C ILE A 62 -7.15 5.54 10.06
N ARG A 63 -7.56 5.93 8.84
CA ARG A 63 -8.59 6.96 8.63
C ARG A 63 -9.95 6.59 9.24
N SER A 64 -10.35 5.32 9.16
CA SER A 64 -11.59 4.87 9.82
C SER A 64 -11.44 4.88 11.33
N LEU A 65 -10.31 4.40 11.87
CA LEU A 65 -10.01 4.47 13.31
C LEU A 65 -10.15 5.90 13.84
N VAL A 66 -9.52 6.88 13.18
CA VAL A 66 -9.57 8.29 13.60
C VAL A 66 -11.01 8.83 13.52
N SER A 67 -11.74 8.53 12.45
CA SER A 67 -13.15 8.93 12.34
C SER A 67 -14.00 8.33 13.47
N ASP A 68 -13.76 7.08 13.84
CA ASP A 68 -14.52 6.40 14.88
C ASP A 68 -14.19 6.95 16.27
N ILE A 69 -12.93 7.28 16.56
CA ILE A 69 -12.54 8.02 17.78
C ILE A 69 -13.27 9.37 17.86
N GLY A 70 -13.32 10.12 16.76
CA GLY A 70 -14.04 11.40 16.72
C GLY A 70 -15.52 11.24 17.10
N LYS A 71 -16.19 10.24 16.50
CA LYS A 71 -17.61 9.94 16.79
C LYS A 71 -17.82 9.55 18.25
N GLU A 72 -16.94 8.70 18.80
CA GLU A 72 -17.03 8.25 20.19
C GLU A 72 -16.88 9.43 21.17
N LEU A 73 -16.07 10.42 20.80
CA LEU A 73 -15.92 11.69 21.52
C LEU A 73 -17.04 12.71 21.23
N SER A 74 -18.13 12.30 20.57
CA SER A 74 -19.24 13.18 20.14
C SER A 74 -18.76 14.37 19.29
N SER A 75 -17.72 14.16 18.49
CA SER A 75 -17.08 15.16 17.63
C SER A 75 -16.79 14.56 16.24
N CYS A 76 -15.93 15.22 15.48
CA CYS A 76 -15.31 14.67 14.27
C CYS A 76 -13.79 14.73 14.40
N ALA A 77 -13.12 13.77 13.77
CA ALA A 77 -11.67 13.76 13.67
C ALA A 77 -11.26 13.27 12.29
N ASN A 78 -10.20 13.87 11.75
CA ASN A 78 -9.59 13.47 10.50
C ASN A 78 -8.08 13.30 10.70
N VAL A 79 -7.50 12.46 9.86
CA VAL A 79 -6.04 12.31 9.79
C VAL A 79 -5.47 13.58 9.15
N LEU A 80 -4.48 14.19 9.82
CA LEU A 80 -3.71 15.32 9.28
C LEU A 80 -2.43 14.83 8.61
N GLU A 81 -1.73 13.91 9.28
CA GLU A 81 -0.50 13.29 8.81
C GLU A 81 -0.56 11.78 9.09
N LEU A 82 -0.01 10.99 8.16
CA LEU A 82 0.10 9.53 8.31
C LEU A 82 1.40 9.06 7.68
N THR A 83 2.28 8.54 8.53
CA THR A 83 3.56 7.97 8.11
C THR A 83 3.54 6.48 8.39
N ARG A 84 3.78 5.68 7.35
CA ARG A 84 3.94 4.23 7.52
C ARG A 84 5.41 3.94 7.80
N THR A 85 5.73 3.64 9.06
CA THR A 85 7.10 3.41 9.52
C THR A 85 7.61 1.99 9.24
N LYS A 86 6.71 1.02 9.03
CA LYS A 86 7.06 -0.39 8.80
C LYS A 86 6.03 -1.13 7.93
N GLN A 87 6.49 -2.07 7.13
CA GLN A 87 5.67 -3.07 6.43
C GLN A 87 6.37 -4.43 6.48
N GLY A 88 5.85 -5.37 7.28
CA GLY A 88 6.51 -6.65 7.48
C GLY A 88 7.93 -6.47 8.04
N PRO A 89 8.97 -7.05 7.44
CA PRO A 89 10.35 -6.85 7.89
C PRO A 89 10.94 -5.49 7.48
N PHE A 90 10.33 -4.78 6.54
CA PHE A 90 10.87 -3.53 5.98
C PHE A 90 10.47 -2.32 6.82
N THR A 91 11.44 -1.52 7.22
CA THR A 91 11.28 -0.25 7.96
C THR A 91 11.54 0.95 7.05
N LEU A 92 10.90 2.08 7.36
CA LEU A 92 11.07 3.34 6.64
C LEU A 92 12.51 3.86 6.74
N GLU A 93 13.14 3.71 7.90
CA GLU A 93 14.49 4.25 8.17
C GLU A 93 15.58 3.49 7.42
N GLU A 94 15.50 2.16 7.37
CA GLU A 94 16.58 1.32 6.84
C GLU A 94 16.34 0.91 5.37
N HIS A 95 15.08 0.74 4.95
CA HIS A 95 14.76 0.06 3.69
C HIS A 95 14.07 0.96 2.65
N ALA A 96 13.62 2.16 3.03
CA ALA A 96 13.02 3.07 2.05
C ALA A 96 14.09 3.82 1.28
N LEU A 97 14.01 3.77 -0.05
CA LEU A 97 14.90 4.52 -0.92
C LEU A 97 14.32 5.91 -1.19
N PRO A 98 15.00 7.00 -0.81
CA PRO A 98 14.52 8.36 -1.05
C PRO A 98 14.56 8.70 -2.55
N GLU A 99 13.71 9.64 -2.96
CA GLU A 99 13.46 9.96 -4.37
C GLU A 99 14.71 10.39 -5.15
N ASP A 100 15.62 11.09 -4.50
CA ASP A 100 16.90 11.53 -5.05
C ASP A 100 17.87 10.38 -5.37
N LYS A 101 17.59 9.17 -4.85
CA LYS A 101 18.36 7.95 -5.08
C LYS A 101 17.64 6.94 -5.96
N TRP A 102 16.63 7.35 -6.74
CA TRP A 102 15.97 6.44 -7.69
C TRP A 102 16.79 6.21 -8.96
N THR A 103 18.07 5.87 -8.79
CA THR A 103 18.94 5.42 -9.89
C THR A 103 18.89 3.90 -9.99
N ILE A 104 19.22 3.35 -11.16
CA ILE A 104 19.24 1.89 -11.37
C ILE A 104 20.22 1.23 -10.39
N ASP A 105 21.39 1.83 -10.19
CA ASP A 105 22.44 1.29 -9.33
C ASP A 105 22.02 1.27 -7.84
N ASP A 106 21.44 2.37 -7.36
CA ASP A 106 20.94 2.47 -5.97
C ASP A 106 19.78 1.49 -5.71
N ILE A 107 18.88 1.34 -6.69
CA ILE A 107 17.78 0.36 -6.60
C ILE A 107 18.34 -1.06 -6.54
N ALA A 108 19.32 -1.41 -7.39
CA ALA A 108 19.95 -2.72 -7.38
C ALA A 108 20.63 -3.00 -6.03
N GLN A 109 21.38 -2.03 -5.50
CA GLN A 109 22.03 -2.14 -4.19
C GLN A 109 21.02 -2.31 -3.05
N SER A 110 19.90 -1.57 -3.09
CA SER A 110 18.83 -1.70 -2.10
C SER A 110 18.18 -3.09 -2.12
N LEU A 111 17.96 -3.65 -3.31
CA LEU A 111 17.43 -5.02 -3.45
C LEU A 111 18.40 -6.07 -2.89
N GLU A 112 19.70 -5.93 -3.15
CA GLU A 112 20.73 -6.80 -2.58
C GLU A 112 20.76 -6.71 -1.06
N HIS A 113 20.71 -5.50 -0.50
CA HIS A 113 20.66 -5.26 0.94
C HIS A 113 19.44 -5.93 1.60
N CYS A 114 18.30 -5.89 0.91
CA CYS A 114 17.05 -6.48 1.38
C CYS A 114 16.92 -7.99 1.12
N SER A 115 17.88 -8.63 0.44
CA SER A 115 17.75 -10.00 -0.07
C SER A 115 17.44 -11.04 1.01
N SER A 116 17.97 -10.85 2.22
CA SER A 116 17.79 -11.74 3.37
C SER A 116 16.42 -11.61 4.05
N LEU A 117 15.69 -10.52 3.79
CA LEU A 117 14.39 -10.22 4.41
C LEU A 117 13.22 -10.76 3.59
N PHE A 118 13.47 -11.20 2.35
CA PHE A 118 12.42 -11.84 1.57
C PHE A 118 12.04 -13.17 2.23
N PRO A 119 10.72 -13.40 2.45
CA PRO A 119 10.26 -14.71 2.89
C PRO A 119 10.79 -15.79 1.96
N ALA A 120 11.31 -16.89 2.53
CA ALA A 120 11.83 -18.03 1.78
C ALA A 120 10.84 -18.60 0.75
N GLU A 121 9.54 -18.29 0.88
CA GLU A 121 8.48 -18.67 -0.05
C GLU A 121 8.60 -18.01 -1.44
N LEU A 122 9.29 -16.87 -1.57
CA LEU A 122 9.60 -16.29 -2.89
C LEU A 122 10.72 -17.04 -3.61
N ALA A 123 11.54 -17.83 -2.89
CA ALA A 123 12.61 -18.65 -3.48
C ALA A 123 12.10 -19.96 -4.11
N LEU A 124 10.82 -20.32 -3.91
CA LEU A 124 10.21 -21.56 -4.40
C LEU A 124 8.86 -21.29 -5.09
N LYS A 125 8.84 -20.40 -6.09
CA LYS A 125 8.07 -20.67 -7.31
C LYS A 125 9.03 -21.24 -8.36
N LYS A 126 9.53 -22.45 -8.10
CA LYS A 126 9.94 -23.34 -9.19
C LYS A 126 8.68 -23.59 -10.01
N SER A 127 8.73 -23.25 -11.29
CA SER A 127 7.73 -23.62 -12.30
C SER A 127 7.34 -25.09 -12.11
N LYS A 128 6.04 -25.33 -11.96
CA LYS A 128 5.46 -26.67 -12.01
C LYS A 128 5.84 -27.31 -13.36
N PRO A 129 6.27 -28.58 -13.42
CA PRO A 129 6.51 -29.23 -14.70
C PRO A 129 5.16 -29.57 -15.31
N GLU A 130 4.65 -28.73 -16.20
CA GLU A 130 3.68 -29.19 -17.20
C GLU A 130 4.51 -29.64 -18.41
N SER A 131 4.37 -30.92 -18.71
CA SER A 131 5.08 -31.55 -19.82
C SER A 131 4.47 -31.09 -21.14
N ASN A 132 5.39 -30.68 -22.01
CA ASN A 132 5.28 -30.45 -23.46
C ASN A 132 4.46 -29.24 -23.93
N GLU A 133 5.14 -28.12 -24.17
CA GLU A 133 5.43 -27.66 -25.54
C GLU A 133 6.37 -26.44 -25.57
N GLN A 134 7.32 -26.51 -26.51
CA GLN A 134 8.00 -25.42 -27.23
C GLN A 134 8.70 -24.29 -26.46
N VAL A 135 10.02 -24.45 -26.45
CA VAL A 135 11.10 -23.47 -26.23
C VAL A 135 10.70 -22.05 -26.65
N LEU A 136 10.64 -21.13 -25.69
CA LEU A 136 10.76 -19.70 -25.94
C LEU A 136 12.10 -19.21 -25.39
N SER A 137 12.96 -18.87 -26.34
CA SER A 137 14.24 -18.18 -26.18
C SER A 137 14.03 -16.82 -25.53
N CYS A 138 14.81 -16.54 -24.50
CA CYS A 138 14.97 -15.21 -23.94
C CYS A 138 16.01 -14.47 -24.79
N GLU A 139 15.57 -13.55 -25.64
CA GLU A 139 16.47 -12.58 -26.26
C GLU A 139 16.29 -11.21 -25.61
N TYR A 140 17.44 -10.68 -25.21
CA TYR A 140 17.70 -9.43 -24.52
C TYR A 140 17.01 -8.23 -25.17
N ILE A 141 16.27 -7.44 -24.38
CA ILE A 141 15.78 -6.13 -24.83
C ILE A 141 16.94 -5.15 -24.72
N THR A 142 17.53 -4.84 -25.87
CA THR A 142 18.45 -3.72 -26.06
C THR A 142 17.66 -2.42 -26.18
N LEU A 143 18.06 -1.40 -25.42
CA LEU A 143 17.59 -0.03 -25.56
C LEU A 143 18.21 0.58 -26.82
N ASN A 144 17.39 0.96 -27.82
CA ASN A 144 17.71 2.02 -28.78
C ASN A 144 16.46 2.50 -29.55
N GLU A 145 15.97 3.68 -29.14
CA GLU A 145 15.48 4.80 -29.96
C GLU A 145 14.23 4.65 -30.90
N PRO A 146 13.56 5.75 -31.30
CA PRO A 146 12.39 6.29 -30.58
C PRO A 146 11.13 6.38 -31.48
N LYS A 147 9.91 6.38 -30.91
CA LYS A 147 8.74 7.06 -31.51
C LYS A 147 7.48 7.03 -30.64
N ARG A 148 7.14 8.24 -30.19
CA ARG A 148 5.85 8.96 -30.25
C ARG A 148 4.54 8.33 -29.73
N GLU A 149 4.01 9.13 -28.80
CA GLU A 149 2.62 9.54 -28.56
C GLU A 149 1.69 8.63 -27.74
N ASP A 150 1.37 9.21 -26.58
CA ASP A 150 0.17 9.06 -25.77
C ASP A 150 -0.02 7.75 -25.00
N ASP A 151 0.73 7.61 -23.90
CA ASP A 151 0.12 7.01 -22.71
C ASP A 151 0.64 7.66 -21.42
N VAL A 152 -0.27 8.37 -20.76
CA VAL A 152 -0.07 9.05 -19.48
C VAL A 152 0.18 8.00 -18.41
N ILE A 153 1.45 7.86 -18.01
CA ILE A 153 1.84 7.07 -16.84
C ILE A 153 1.20 7.71 -15.60
N LYS A 154 0.17 7.07 -15.06
CA LYS A 154 -0.40 7.36 -13.74
C LYS A 154 0.32 6.51 -12.70
N THR A 155 1.30 7.12 -12.05
CA THR A 155 2.01 6.57 -10.88
C THR A 155 1.05 6.48 -9.69
N CYS A 156 1.19 5.40 -8.91
CA CYS A 156 0.47 5.15 -7.67
C CYS A 156 0.99 6.02 -6.51
#